data_AF-Q1MQT9-F1
#
_entry.id   AF-Q1MQT9-F1
#
_cell.length_a   1.000
_cell.length_b   1.000
_cell.length_c   1.000
_cell.angle_alpha   90.00
_cell.angle_beta   90.00
_cell.angle_gamma   90.00
#
_symmetry.space_group_name_H-M   'P 1'
#
loop_
_entity.id
_entity.type
_entity.pdbx_description
1 polymer ?
#
loop_
_entity_poly.entity_id
_entity_poly.type
_entity_poly.pdbx_seq_one_letter_code
_entity_poly.pdbx_strand_id
1 'polypeptide(L)'
;MDVQKIKEQLSRIKLYYSRNETIRALGVAVAGLKGIVKSSTPPPTELRSLLREGSQLLLHDALIQKYLPAPITYQPGQEKQLFTVLSETYKKIIEDQEKETYLKTRERKQSLDQAFNLGIKLLEQKKISEADKAFTEALTYYKDEERLFYLIAKALIKSHEPTRAFDYIKKGLTFHPTNNDLSKLYDIATRLKAGETSALDEL
;
A
#
# COMPACT_ATOMS: atom_id res chain seq x y z
N MET A 1 31.48 20.94 -6.66
CA MET A 1 30.06 21.10 -6.27
C MET A 1 29.26 21.38 -7.53
N ASP A 2 28.19 20.63 -7.81
CA ASP A 2 27.26 20.98 -8.90
C ASP A 2 26.23 22.00 -8.37
N VAL A 3 26.61 23.28 -8.45
CA VAL A 3 25.83 24.40 -7.90
C VAL A 3 24.48 24.52 -8.59
N GLN A 4 24.41 24.26 -9.90
CA GLN A 4 23.19 24.37 -10.69
C GLN A 4 22.16 23.33 -10.25
N LYS A 5 22.61 22.07 -10.07
CA LYS A 5 21.75 20.99 -9.61
C LYS A 5 21.26 21.19 -8.18
N ILE A 6 22.10 21.68 -7.28
CA ILE A 6 21.70 21.99 -5.90
C ILE A 6 20.70 23.15 -5.88
N LYS A 7 20.95 24.21 -6.67
CA LYS A 7 20.01 25.34 -6.82
C LYS A 7 18.65 24.86 -7.30
N GLU A 8 18.61 24.00 -8.31
CA GLU A 8 17.38 23.43 -8.84
C GLU A 8 16.61 22.65 -7.77
N GLN A 9 17.31 21.80 -7.02
CA GLN A 9 16.71 21.05 -5.90
C GLN A 9 16.13 22.00 -4.85
N LEU A 10 16.92 22.94 -4.33
CA LEU A 10 16.46 23.86 -3.30
C LEU A 10 15.30 24.75 -3.76
N SER A 11 15.28 25.17 -5.03
CA SER A 11 14.18 25.97 -5.60
C SER A 11 12.86 25.19 -5.64
N ARG A 12 12.91 23.86 -5.80
CA ARG A 12 11.71 23.00 -5.84
C ARG A 12 11.07 22.81 -4.46
N ILE A 13 11.76 23.12 -3.36
CA ILE A 13 11.20 22.95 -2.00
C ILE A 13 9.88 23.72 -1.87
N LYS A 14 9.89 25.02 -2.20
CA LYS A 14 8.71 25.89 -2.12
C LYS A 14 7.58 25.42 -3.05
N LEU A 15 7.93 24.93 -4.23
CA LEU A 15 6.97 24.41 -5.21
C LEU A 15 6.24 23.15 -4.71
N TYR A 16 6.96 22.18 -4.14
CA TYR A 16 6.34 20.99 -3.58
C TYR A 16 5.55 21.31 -2.31
N TYR A 17 6.06 22.22 -1.48
CA TYR A 17 5.38 22.66 -0.28
C TYR A 17 4.03 23.31 -0.58
N SER A 18 3.96 24.22 -1.57
CA SER A 18 2.70 24.88 -1.96
C SER A 18 1.66 23.93 -2.57
N ARG A 19 2.08 22.73 -2.99
CA ARG A 19 1.20 21.65 -3.48
C ARG A 19 0.78 20.67 -2.38
N ASN A 20 1.07 20.98 -1.11
CA ASN A 20 0.89 20.07 0.03
C ASN A 20 1.68 18.77 -0.08
N GLU A 21 2.76 18.75 -0.87
CA GLU A 21 3.65 17.60 -1.03
C GLU A 21 4.84 17.69 -0.06
N THR A 22 4.58 17.89 1.24
CA THR A 22 5.60 18.20 2.27
C THR A 22 6.72 17.16 2.33
N ILE A 23 6.41 15.86 2.21
CA ILE A 23 7.42 14.79 2.27
C ILE A 23 8.34 14.84 1.05
N ARG A 24 7.80 15.16 -0.14
CA ARG A 24 8.62 15.36 -1.34
C ARG A 24 9.47 16.63 -1.21
N ALA A 25 8.91 17.70 -0.67
CA ALA A 25 9.66 18.93 -0.37
C ALA A 25 10.84 18.66 0.57
N LEU A 26 10.62 17.87 1.63
CA LEU A 26 11.65 17.44 2.58
C LEU A 26 12.71 16.54 1.92
N GLY A 27 12.32 15.58 1.09
CA GLY A 27 13.25 14.70 0.38
C GLY A 27 14.17 15.47 -0.57
N VAL A 28 13.65 16.48 -1.26
CA VAL A 28 14.43 17.35 -2.14
C VAL A 28 15.35 18.27 -1.34
N ALA A 29 14.91 18.77 -0.18
CA ALA A 29 15.76 19.55 0.73
C ALA A 29 16.94 18.71 1.27
N VAL A 30 16.69 17.47 1.68
CA VAL A 30 17.72 16.50 2.10
C VAL A 30 18.71 16.22 0.97
N ALA A 31 18.24 16.06 -0.27
CA ALA A 31 19.11 15.86 -1.44
C ALA A 31 20.01 17.08 -1.72
N GLY A 32 19.46 18.29 -1.66
CA GLY A 32 20.21 19.54 -1.84
C GLY A 32 21.26 19.74 -0.75
N LEU A 33 20.88 19.55 0.50
CA LEU A 33 21.78 19.63 1.66
C LEU A 33 22.89 18.58 1.60
N LYS A 34 22.60 17.35 1.16
CA LYS A 34 23.62 16.32 0.93
C LYS A 34 24.68 16.76 -0.08
N GLY A 35 24.26 17.47 -1.13
CA GLY A 35 25.16 18.04 -2.13
C GLY A 35 26.12 19.08 -1.53
N ILE A 36 25.60 19.93 -0.64
CA ILE A 36 26.37 20.99 0.04
C ILE A 36 27.32 20.40 1.10
N VAL A 37 26.86 19.45 1.91
CA VAL A 37 27.72 18.81 2.92
C VAL A 37 28.87 18.04 2.28
N LYS A 38 28.66 17.47 1.08
CA LYS A 38 29.71 16.77 0.32
C LYS A 38 30.74 17.69 -0.33
N SER A 39 30.42 18.95 -0.60
CA SER A 39 31.32 19.82 -1.38
C SER A 39 32.48 20.39 -0.58
N SER A 40 32.49 20.27 0.75
CA SER A 40 33.49 20.85 1.69
C SER A 40 33.73 22.36 1.55
N THR A 41 33.14 23.02 0.55
CA THR A 41 33.15 24.46 0.32
C THR A 41 31.87 25.08 0.88
N PRO A 42 31.96 26.29 1.47
CA PRO A 42 30.79 27.01 1.93
C PRO A 42 29.85 27.31 0.74
N PRO A 43 28.53 27.18 0.93
CA PRO A 43 27.57 27.45 -0.14
C PRO A 43 27.58 28.93 -0.55
N PRO A 44 27.47 29.25 -1.86
CA PRO A 44 27.26 30.61 -2.35
C PRO A 44 26.04 31.27 -1.71
N THR A 45 26.03 32.60 -1.69
CA THR A 45 24.95 33.41 -1.09
C THR A 45 23.55 33.03 -1.61
N GLU A 46 23.42 32.76 -2.91
CA GLU A 46 22.15 32.31 -3.51
C GLU A 46 21.62 31.01 -2.89
N LEU A 47 22.48 30.01 -2.71
CA LEU A 47 22.08 28.73 -2.10
C LEU A 47 21.74 28.92 -0.63
N ARG A 48 22.43 29.82 0.08
CA ARG A 48 22.13 30.14 1.48
C ARG A 48 20.75 30.77 1.65
N SER A 49 20.36 31.66 0.75
CA SER A 49 19.02 32.26 0.76
C SER A 49 17.94 31.21 0.52
N LEU A 50 18.11 30.36 -0.51
CA LEU A 50 17.19 29.26 -0.80
C LEU A 50 17.10 28.25 0.35
N LEU A 51 18.23 27.92 0.98
CA LEU A 51 18.26 27.07 2.17
C LEU A 51 17.50 27.71 3.32
N ARG A 52 17.70 29.00 3.59
CA ARG A 52 17.02 29.69 4.69
C ARG A 52 15.51 29.65 4.50
N GLU A 53 15.03 30.05 3.33
CA GLU A 53 13.60 30.06 3.01
C GLU A 53 13.00 28.66 3.07
N GLY A 54 13.62 27.68 2.40
CA GLY A 54 13.14 26.31 2.37
C GLY A 54 13.15 25.65 3.74
N SER A 55 14.20 25.88 4.54
CA SER A 55 14.30 25.34 5.89
C SER A 55 13.27 25.97 6.82
N GLN A 56 13.02 27.27 6.70
CA GLN A 56 12.02 27.93 7.52
C GLN A 56 10.63 27.35 7.24
N LEU A 57 10.25 27.15 5.97
CA LEU A 57 8.99 26.50 5.61
C LEU A 57 8.88 25.10 6.21
N LEU A 58 9.91 24.26 6.02
CA LEU A 58 9.90 22.88 6.49
C LEU A 58 9.91 22.77 8.02
N LEU A 59 10.67 23.59 8.73
CA LEU A 59 10.78 23.52 10.20
C LEU A 59 9.54 24.05 10.93
N HIS A 60 8.69 24.84 10.25
CA HIS A 60 7.40 25.29 10.79
C HIS A 60 6.24 24.37 10.39
N ASP A 61 6.47 23.37 9.55
CA ASP A 61 5.42 22.46 9.10
C ASP A 61 5.01 21.49 10.22
N ALA A 62 3.70 21.34 10.43
CA ALA A 62 3.15 20.52 11.50
C ALA A 62 3.53 19.04 11.39
N LEU A 63 3.63 18.49 10.17
CA LEU A 63 4.06 17.12 9.96
C LEU A 63 5.53 16.99 10.36
N ILE A 64 6.39 17.92 9.93
CA ILE A 64 7.83 17.86 10.25
C ILE A 64 8.07 18.04 11.75
N GLN A 65 7.35 18.96 12.41
CA GLN A 65 7.46 19.18 13.85
C GLN A 65 7.14 17.94 14.68
N LYS A 66 6.22 17.08 14.23
CA LYS A 66 5.91 15.81 14.91
C LYS A 66 7.09 14.83 14.96
N TYR A 67 7.96 14.87 13.95
CA TYR A 67 9.08 13.93 13.79
C TYR A 67 10.44 14.53 14.16
N LEU A 68 10.51 15.86 14.35
CA LEU A 68 11.71 16.55 14.79
C LEU A 68 12.09 16.12 16.21
N PRO A 69 13.37 15.77 16.47
CA PRO A 69 13.82 15.43 17.82
C PRO A 69 13.84 16.64 18.76
N ALA A 70 14.08 17.83 18.23
CA ALA A 70 14.05 19.09 18.95
C ALA A 70 13.72 20.24 17.99
N PRO A 71 13.10 21.34 18.47
CA PRO A 71 12.96 22.57 17.69
C PRO A 71 14.35 23.10 17.32
N ILE A 72 14.57 23.36 16.04
CA ILE A 72 15.81 23.95 15.54
C ILE A 72 15.50 25.16 14.67
N THR A 73 16.42 26.12 14.64
CA THR A 73 16.38 27.25 13.70
C THR A 73 17.67 27.21 12.88
N TYR A 74 17.54 27.30 11.57
CA TYR A 74 18.69 27.25 10.69
C TYR A 74 19.51 28.55 10.76
N GLN A 75 20.83 28.40 10.95
CA GLN A 75 21.82 29.46 10.75
C GLN A 75 22.85 29.06 9.67
N PRO A 76 23.34 30.01 8.85
CA PRO A 76 24.44 29.74 7.91
C PRO A 76 25.67 29.15 8.62
N GLY A 77 26.30 28.13 8.05
CA GLY A 77 27.38 27.37 8.70
C GLY A 77 26.90 26.12 9.46
N GLN A 78 25.59 25.96 9.68
CA GLN A 78 25.00 24.77 10.30
C GLN A 78 24.44 23.78 9.27
N GLU A 79 24.87 23.84 8.00
CA GLU A 79 24.30 23.01 6.93
C GLU A 79 24.46 21.51 7.22
N LYS A 80 25.56 21.11 7.88
CA LYS A 80 25.77 19.73 8.32
C LYS A 80 24.77 19.31 9.40
N GLN A 81 24.50 20.17 10.38
CA GLN A 81 23.53 19.90 11.44
C GLN A 81 22.11 19.83 10.87
N LEU A 82 21.74 20.80 10.03
CA LEU A 82 20.45 20.84 9.35
C LEU A 82 20.26 19.59 8.47
N PHE A 83 21.29 19.19 7.73
CA PHE A 83 21.28 17.97 6.93
C PHE A 83 20.99 16.74 7.80
N THR A 84 21.72 16.56 8.91
CA THR A 84 21.54 15.41 9.80
C THR A 84 20.11 15.35 10.32
N VAL A 85 19.61 16.46 10.89
CA VAL A 85 18.27 16.51 11.48
C VAL A 85 17.18 16.24 10.44
N LEU A 86 17.21 16.94 9.30
CA LEU A 86 16.20 16.75 8.25
C LEU A 86 16.29 15.36 7.61
N SER A 87 17.49 14.79 7.48
CA SER A 87 17.68 13.44 6.95
C SER A 87 17.13 12.36 7.87
N GLU A 88 17.37 12.48 9.17
CA GLU A 88 16.83 11.55 10.17
C GLU A 88 15.31 11.67 10.26
N THR A 89 14.80 12.90 10.24
CA THR A 89 13.36 13.18 10.23
C THR A 89 12.70 12.59 8.98
N TYR A 90 13.28 12.82 7.81
CA TYR A 90 12.81 12.25 6.54
C TYR A 90 12.78 10.73 6.56
N LYS A 91 13.86 10.09 7.03
CA LYS A 91 13.92 8.61 7.15
C LYS A 91 12.82 8.08 8.06
N LYS A 92 12.63 8.66 9.25
CA LYS A 92 11.59 8.25 10.19
C LYS A 92 10.19 8.37 9.59
N ILE A 93 9.90 9.47 8.88
CA ILE A 93 8.61 9.67 8.21
C ILE A 93 8.37 8.57 7.17
N ILE A 94 9.36 8.30 6.32
CA ILE A 94 9.24 7.27 5.28
C ILE A 94 9.07 5.88 5.90
N GLU A 95 9.87 5.52 6.91
CA GLU A 95 9.76 4.25 7.62
C GLU A 95 8.38 4.08 8.27
N ASP A 96 7.83 5.12 8.89
CA ASP A 96 6.50 5.07 9.50
C ASP A 96 5.38 4.98 8.46
N GLN A 97 5.50 5.66 7.32
CA GLN A 97 4.55 5.51 6.21
C GLN A 97 4.59 4.12 5.60
N GLU A 98 5.77 3.55 5.42
CA GLU A 98 5.95 2.18 4.94
C GLU A 98 5.37 1.17 5.93
N LYS A 99 5.61 1.34 7.24
CA LYS A 99 5.00 0.53 8.29
C LYS A 99 3.48 0.64 8.30
N GLU A 100 2.93 1.84 8.21
CA GLU A 100 1.48 2.05 8.15
C GLU A 100 0.88 1.35 6.93
N THR A 101 1.52 1.48 5.77
CA THR A 101 1.11 0.80 4.53
C THR A 101 1.18 -0.72 4.67
N TYR A 102 2.24 -1.23 5.31
CA TYR A 102 2.39 -2.64 5.61
C TYR A 102 1.31 -3.15 6.56
N LEU A 103 1.06 -2.45 7.68
CA LEU A 103 0.04 -2.80 8.67
C LEU A 103 -1.36 -2.80 8.04
N LYS A 104 -1.71 -1.77 7.27
CA LYS A 104 -3.00 -1.71 6.54
C LYS A 104 -3.15 -2.88 5.57
N THR A 105 -2.08 -3.21 4.84
CA THR A 105 -2.09 -4.36 3.92
C THR A 105 -2.27 -5.67 4.67
N ARG A 106 -1.58 -5.83 5.81
CA ARG A 106 -1.68 -6.99 6.67
C ARG A 106 -3.07 -7.14 7.27
N GLU A 107 -3.64 -6.07 7.80
CA GLU A 107 -4.99 -6.04 8.38
C GLU A 107 -6.05 -6.42 7.34
N ARG A 108 -5.96 -5.87 6.12
CA ARG A 108 -6.85 -6.26 5.01
C ARG A 108 -6.77 -7.76 4.74
N LYS A 109 -5.56 -8.31 4.58
CA LYS A 109 -5.35 -9.74 4.29
C LYS A 109 -5.86 -10.62 5.44
N GLN A 110 -5.58 -10.22 6.67
CA GLN A 110 -6.07 -10.93 7.85
C GLN A 110 -7.60 -10.92 7.92
N SER A 111 -8.24 -9.80 7.59
CA SER A 111 -9.70 -9.69 7.55
C SER A 111 -10.31 -10.57 6.45
N LEU A 112 -9.67 -10.59 5.27
CA LEU A 112 -10.01 -11.49 4.17
C LEU A 112 -9.95 -12.96 4.62
N ASP A 113 -8.81 -13.37 5.20
CA ASP A 113 -8.59 -14.75 5.65
C ASP A 113 -9.57 -15.15 6.76
N GLN A 114 -9.87 -14.24 7.69
CA GLN A 114 -10.83 -14.49 8.76
C GLN A 114 -12.25 -14.72 8.22
N ALA A 115 -12.72 -13.85 7.32
CA ALA A 115 -14.03 -13.97 6.69
C ALA A 115 -14.13 -15.23 5.81
N PHE A 116 -13.08 -15.54 5.04
CA PHE A 116 -13.02 -16.76 4.25
C PHE A 116 -13.08 -18.02 5.13
N ASN A 117 -12.24 -18.11 6.16
CA ASN A 117 -12.21 -19.26 7.07
C ASN A 117 -13.52 -19.40 7.86
N LEU A 118 -14.17 -18.29 8.22
CA LEU A 118 -15.51 -18.31 8.80
C LEU A 118 -16.51 -18.94 7.82
N GLY A 119 -16.47 -18.56 6.55
CA GLY A 119 -17.29 -19.17 5.49
C GLY A 119 -17.10 -20.69 5.42
N ILE A 120 -15.85 -21.17 5.42
CA ILE A 120 -15.55 -22.61 5.45
C ILE A 120 -16.16 -23.31 6.67
N LYS A 121 -15.94 -22.77 7.88
CA LYS A 121 -16.51 -23.33 9.11
C LYS A 121 -18.04 -23.37 9.10
N LEU A 122 -18.68 -22.36 8.51
CA LEU A 122 -20.13 -22.31 8.38
C LEU A 122 -20.66 -23.35 7.38
N LEU A 123 -19.91 -23.63 6.31
CA LEU A 123 -20.23 -24.74 5.39
C LEU A 123 -20.16 -26.10 6.10
N GLU A 124 -19.12 -26.33 6.90
CA GLU A 124 -19.01 -27.56 7.71
C GLU A 124 -20.19 -27.74 8.67
N GLN A 125 -20.73 -26.62 9.19
CA GLN A 125 -21.94 -26.59 10.03
C GLN A 125 -23.25 -26.65 9.24
N LYS A 126 -23.21 -26.80 7.91
CA LYS A 126 -24.36 -26.75 6.99
C LYS A 126 -25.16 -25.43 7.04
N LYS A 127 -24.53 -24.34 7.50
CA LYS A 127 -25.11 -22.99 7.56
C LYS A 127 -24.83 -22.22 6.27
N ILE A 128 -25.37 -22.71 5.17
CA ILE A 128 -24.98 -22.28 3.81
C ILE A 128 -25.22 -20.79 3.57
N SER A 129 -26.34 -20.24 4.05
CA SER A 129 -26.66 -18.81 3.87
C SER A 129 -25.76 -17.88 4.70
N GLU A 130 -25.26 -18.33 5.85
CA GLU A 130 -24.29 -17.57 6.65
C GLU A 130 -22.89 -17.67 6.02
N ALA A 131 -22.52 -18.84 5.50
CA ALA A 131 -21.27 -19.03 4.78
C ALA A 131 -21.17 -18.10 3.57
N ASP A 132 -22.25 -17.96 2.82
CA ASP A 132 -22.34 -17.06 1.68
C ASP A 132 -22.09 -15.60 2.08
N LYS A 133 -22.67 -15.15 3.20
CA LYS A 133 -22.39 -13.81 3.74
C LYS A 133 -20.92 -13.64 4.09
N ALA A 134 -20.31 -14.62 4.77
CA ALA A 134 -18.90 -14.57 5.12
C ALA A 134 -17.97 -14.54 3.88
N PHE A 135 -18.32 -15.28 2.82
CA PHE A 135 -17.58 -15.20 1.56
C PHE A 135 -17.77 -13.86 0.84
N THR A 136 -18.97 -13.29 0.84
CA THR A 136 -19.18 -11.94 0.31
C THR A 136 -18.41 -10.88 1.10
N GLU A 137 -18.28 -11.04 2.42
CA GLU A 137 -17.46 -10.20 3.27
C GLU A 137 -15.97 -10.33 2.91
N ALA A 138 -15.45 -11.55 2.73
CA ALA A 138 -14.08 -11.77 2.26
C ALA A 138 -13.80 -11.05 0.92
N LEU A 139 -14.77 -11.05 0.00
CA LEU A 139 -14.66 -10.34 -1.27
C LEU A 139 -14.63 -8.81 -1.12
N THR A 140 -15.11 -8.23 -0.02
CA THR A 140 -14.96 -6.78 0.23
C THR A 140 -13.50 -6.38 0.49
N TYR A 141 -12.69 -7.32 0.98
CA TYR A 141 -11.26 -7.13 1.22
C TYR A 141 -10.39 -7.56 0.03
N TYR A 142 -10.96 -8.10 -1.04
CA TYR A 142 -10.24 -8.52 -2.24
C TYR A 142 -9.52 -7.35 -2.91
N LYS A 143 -8.28 -7.59 -3.36
CA LYS A 143 -7.55 -6.64 -4.19
C LYS A 143 -6.96 -7.29 -5.44
N ASP A 144 -6.19 -8.35 -5.23
CA ASP A 144 -5.41 -9.04 -6.27
C ASP A 144 -5.26 -10.54 -5.98
N GLU A 145 -6.02 -11.05 -5.01
CA GLU A 145 -6.02 -12.46 -4.62
C GLU A 145 -6.89 -13.30 -5.58
N GLU A 146 -6.55 -13.36 -6.87
CA GLU A 146 -7.37 -13.94 -7.96
C GLU A 146 -7.90 -15.36 -7.66
N ARG A 147 -7.12 -16.15 -6.92
CA ARG A 147 -7.48 -17.51 -6.49
C ARG A 147 -8.68 -17.57 -5.53
N LEU A 148 -9.06 -16.46 -4.91
CA LEU A 148 -10.13 -16.42 -3.91
C LEU A 148 -11.47 -16.92 -4.49
N PHE A 149 -11.81 -16.52 -5.72
CA PHE A 149 -13.03 -16.98 -6.39
C PHE A 149 -13.03 -18.49 -6.60
N TYR A 150 -11.89 -19.05 -7.02
CA TYR A 150 -11.71 -20.50 -7.19
C TYR A 150 -11.86 -21.23 -5.85
N LEU A 151 -11.23 -20.73 -4.79
CA LEU A 151 -11.28 -21.36 -3.47
C LEU A 151 -12.70 -21.38 -2.89
N ILE A 152 -13.42 -20.26 -2.99
CA ILE A 152 -14.83 -20.17 -2.54
C ILE A 152 -15.70 -21.13 -3.36
N ALA A 153 -15.60 -21.08 -4.69
CA ALA A 153 -16.37 -21.95 -5.57
C ALA A 153 -16.10 -23.44 -5.30
N LYS A 154 -14.83 -23.83 -5.16
CA LYS A 154 -14.43 -25.20 -4.81
C LYS A 154 -15.02 -25.64 -3.47
N ALA A 155 -14.97 -24.78 -2.45
CA ALA A 155 -15.53 -25.09 -1.13
C ALA A 155 -17.05 -25.29 -1.18
N LEU A 156 -17.77 -24.45 -1.93
CA LEU A 156 -19.21 -24.61 -2.15
C LEU A 156 -19.55 -25.90 -2.89
N ILE A 157 -18.82 -26.24 -3.94
CA ILE A 157 -19.04 -27.49 -4.67
C ILE A 157 -18.78 -28.71 -3.77
N LYS A 158 -17.68 -28.72 -3.00
CA LYS A 158 -17.39 -29.79 -2.02
C LYS A 158 -18.47 -29.91 -0.93
N SER A 159 -19.17 -28.82 -0.65
CA SER A 159 -20.29 -28.78 0.30
C SER A 159 -21.65 -29.13 -0.35
N HIS A 160 -21.65 -29.69 -1.56
CA HIS A 160 -22.85 -30.06 -2.33
C HIS A 160 -23.74 -28.87 -2.73
N GLU A 161 -23.14 -27.68 -2.86
CA GLU A 161 -23.81 -26.43 -3.24
C GLU A 161 -23.31 -25.87 -4.60
N PRO A 162 -23.36 -26.66 -5.71
CA PRO A 162 -22.84 -26.24 -7.01
C PRO A 162 -23.61 -25.04 -7.59
N THR A 163 -24.90 -24.90 -7.25
CA THR A 163 -25.73 -23.78 -7.72
C THR A 163 -25.20 -22.44 -7.25
N ARG A 164 -24.80 -22.34 -5.96
CA ARG A 164 -24.22 -21.10 -5.40
C ARG A 164 -22.80 -20.85 -5.92
N ALA A 165 -22.04 -21.92 -6.18
CA ALA A 165 -20.69 -21.80 -6.72
C ALA A 165 -20.65 -21.04 -8.06
N PHE A 166 -21.68 -21.17 -8.91
CA PHE A 166 -21.73 -20.48 -10.20
C PHE A 166 -21.60 -18.96 -10.09
N ASP A 167 -22.18 -18.34 -9.08
CA ASP A 167 -22.11 -16.89 -8.92
C ASP A 167 -20.67 -16.42 -8.67
N TYR A 168 -19.93 -17.17 -7.86
CA TYR A 168 -18.52 -16.91 -7.59
C TYR A 168 -17.62 -17.22 -8.80
N ILE A 169 -17.90 -18.32 -9.51
CA ILE A 169 -17.15 -18.70 -10.72
C ILE A 169 -17.33 -17.63 -11.80
N LYS A 170 -18.57 -17.21 -12.06
CA LYS A 170 -18.88 -16.17 -13.05
C LYS A 170 -18.20 -14.86 -12.69
N LYS A 171 -18.30 -14.41 -11.43
CA LYS A 171 -17.58 -13.22 -10.95
C LYS A 171 -16.07 -13.36 -11.20
N GLY A 172 -15.45 -14.48 -10.82
CA GLY A 172 -14.03 -14.70 -11.09
C GLY A 172 -13.66 -14.64 -12.58
N LEU A 173 -14.47 -15.24 -13.45
CA LEU A 173 -14.28 -15.21 -14.90
C LEU A 173 -14.50 -13.81 -15.50
N THR A 174 -15.33 -12.94 -14.89
CA THR A 174 -15.43 -11.54 -15.34
C THR A 174 -14.13 -10.76 -15.12
N PHE A 175 -13.39 -11.05 -14.04
CA PHE A 175 -12.09 -10.44 -13.78
C PHE A 175 -10.97 -11.12 -14.58
N HIS A 176 -11.04 -12.45 -14.74
CA HIS A 176 -10.01 -13.25 -15.42
C HIS A 176 -10.64 -14.24 -16.41
N PRO A 177 -11.00 -13.79 -17.63
CA PRO A 177 -11.73 -14.61 -18.61
C PRO A 177 -10.99 -15.86 -19.08
N THR A 178 -9.64 -15.86 -18.98
CA THR A 178 -8.78 -16.97 -19.41
C THR A 178 -8.36 -17.89 -18.25
N ASN A 179 -8.99 -17.77 -17.08
CA ASN A 179 -8.67 -18.61 -15.93
C ASN A 179 -9.19 -20.04 -16.13
N ASN A 180 -8.31 -20.93 -16.55
CA ASN A 180 -8.63 -22.33 -16.82
C ASN A 180 -9.19 -23.08 -15.60
N ASP A 181 -8.77 -22.73 -14.38
CA ASP A 181 -9.22 -23.43 -13.17
C ASP A 181 -10.67 -23.09 -12.85
N LEU A 182 -11.09 -21.84 -13.06
CA LEU A 182 -12.49 -21.42 -12.93
C LEU A 182 -13.38 -22.03 -14.02
N SER A 183 -12.89 -22.12 -15.26
CA SER A 183 -13.61 -22.79 -16.34
C SER A 183 -13.83 -24.27 -16.03
N LYS A 184 -12.80 -24.98 -15.51
CA LYS A 184 -12.96 -26.37 -15.05
C LYS A 184 -13.99 -26.52 -13.93
N LEU A 185 -13.97 -25.63 -12.93
CA LEU A 185 -14.98 -25.65 -11.87
C LEU A 185 -16.39 -25.40 -12.41
N TYR A 186 -16.53 -24.55 -13.45
CA TYR A 186 -17.81 -24.31 -14.12
C TYR A 186 -18.37 -25.59 -14.75
N ASP A 187 -17.52 -26.35 -15.45
CA ASP A 187 -17.90 -27.60 -16.10
C ASP A 187 -18.30 -28.67 -15.06
N ILE A 188 -17.49 -28.81 -14.00
CA ILE A 188 -17.78 -29.72 -12.88
C ILE A 188 -19.11 -29.35 -12.21
N ALA A 189 -19.33 -28.06 -11.89
CA ALA A 189 -20.58 -27.61 -11.29
C ALA A 189 -21.80 -27.86 -12.19
N THR A 190 -21.63 -27.78 -13.50
CA THR A 190 -22.69 -28.04 -14.49
C THR A 190 -23.06 -29.53 -14.53
N ARG A 191 -22.06 -30.42 -14.54
CA ARG A 191 -22.27 -31.88 -14.49
C ARG A 191 -22.92 -32.32 -13.18
N LEU A 192 -22.48 -31.76 -12.05
CA LEU A 192 -23.11 -32.02 -10.74
C LEU A 192 -24.57 -31.56 -10.70
N LYS A 193 -24.88 -30.40 -11.29
CA LYS A 193 -26.28 -29.93 -11.41
C LYS A 193 -27.14 -30.85 -12.30
N ALA A 194 -26.53 -31.49 -13.30
CA ALA A 194 -27.19 -32.49 -14.15
C ALA A 194 -27.35 -33.87 -13.46
N GLY A 195 -26.86 -34.03 -12.22
CA GLY A 195 -26.99 -35.25 -11.43
C GLY A 195 -25.79 -36.19 -11.50
N GLU A 196 -24.70 -35.80 -12.16
CA GLU A 196 -23.49 -36.62 -12.28
C GLU A 196 -22.60 -36.48 -11.03
N THR A 197 -22.89 -37.26 -9.99
CA THR A 197 -22.20 -37.17 -8.69
C THR A 197 -20.71 -37.54 -8.76
N SER A 198 -20.28 -38.36 -9.74
CA SER A 198 -18.88 -38.71 -9.96
C SER A 198 -17.99 -37.53 -10.31
N ALA A 199 -18.57 -36.42 -10.80
CA ALA A 199 -17.80 -35.21 -11.09
C ALA A 199 -17.19 -34.57 -9.83
N LEU A 200 -17.66 -34.94 -8.62
CA LEU A 200 -17.06 -34.46 -7.36
C LEU A 200 -15.64 -35.02 -7.13
N ASP A 201 -15.34 -36.20 -7.68
CA ASP A 201 -14.04 -36.87 -7.53
C ASP A 201 -12.92 -36.16 -8.31
N GLU A 202 -13.27 -35.23 -9.21
CA GLU A 202 -12.35 -34.47 -10.05
C GLU A 202 -11.78 -33.19 -9.34
N LEU A 203 -12.19 -32.90 -8.08
CA LEU A 203 -11.90 -31.66 -7.33
C LEU A 203 -10.69 -31.71 -6.36
#